data_AF-A0A3M1UYM0-F1
#
_entry.id   AF-A0A3M1UYM0-F1
#
_cell.length_a   1.000
_cell.length_b   1.000
_cell.length_c   1.000
_cell.angle_alpha   90.00
_cell.angle_beta   90.00
_cell.angle_gamma   90.00
#
_symmetry.space_group_name_H-M   'P 1'
#
loop_
_entity.id
_entity.type
_entity.pdbx_description
1 polymer ?
#
loop_
_entity_poly.entity_id
_entity_poly.type
_entity_poly.pdbx_seq_one_letter_code
_entity_poly.pdbx_strand_id
1 'polypeptide(L)'
;DFFPLAPVPGAQASLSDVLAFVSGQVNPVELLALARPLMALDWNAFIKRRREIRSKLAFPSSRDEREAADALGVYGLLRLCHHWKPVPVPAPDHTVPTSSDDGGDESATGDGRGFVSTIEHTVRLNPSIFSALSHGDLGGAVRLCVRRLKASGLRPHLGRAVGDRSFALRLAASLAFPVGDATARLLAERIVRPNLRPEDAEPPVAAEFATTAPEPGQPR
;
A
#
# COMPACT_ATOMS: atom_id res chain seq x y z
N ASP A 1 13.55 -21.97 9.58
CA ASP A 1 13.80 -21.56 8.18
C ASP A 1 12.51 -21.48 7.40
N PHE A 2 12.01 -20.26 7.18
CA PHE A 2 10.91 -20.02 6.25
C PHE A 2 11.50 -20.06 4.85
N PHE A 3 11.15 -21.06 4.03
CA PHE A 3 11.43 -21.01 2.60
C PHE A 3 10.59 -19.87 2.00
N PRO A 4 11.18 -18.75 1.55
CA PRO A 4 10.40 -17.69 0.94
C PRO A 4 9.83 -18.24 -0.37
N LEU A 5 8.51 -18.40 -0.43
CA LEU A 5 7.82 -18.74 -1.67
C LEU A 5 8.01 -17.57 -2.64
N ALA A 6 8.95 -17.72 -3.57
CA ALA A 6 9.13 -16.77 -4.67
C ALA A 6 8.05 -17.06 -5.73
N PRO A 7 7.37 -16.02 -6.25
CA PRO A 7 6.46 -16.23 -7.36
C PRO A 7 7.23 -16.70 -8.57
N VAL A 8 6.65 -17.62 -9.32
CA VAL A 8 7.10 -17.82 -10.71
C VAL A 8 6.87 -16.50 -11.47
N PRO A 9 7.87 -15.96 -12.20
CA PRO A 9 7.72 -14.73 -12.96
C PRO A 9 6.52 -14.81 -13.92
N GLY A 10 5.58 -13.86 -13.81
CA GLY A 10 4.35 -13.84 -14.60
C GLY A 10 3.16 -14.60 -14.00
N ALA A 11 3.34 -15.29 -12.87
CA ALA A 11 2.26 -15.87 -12.07
C ALA A 11 1.98 -15.06 -10.78
N GLN A 12 2.37 -13.80 -10.77
CA GLN A 12 2.08 -12.88 -9.66
C GLN A 12 0.59 -12.56 -9.65
N ALA A 13 -0.03 -12.57 -8.47
CA ALA A 13 -1.40 -12.10 -8.32
C ALA A 13 -1.46 -10.62 -8.72
N SER A 14 -2.44 -10.25 -9.55
CA SER A 14 -2.67 -8.83 -9.81
C SER A 14 -3.26 -8.17 -8.56
N LEU A 15 -3.17 -6.85 -8.50
CA LEU A 15 -3.72 -6.11 -7.36
C LEU A 15 -5.24 -6.27 -7.26
N SER A 16 -5.92 -6.35 -8.41
CA SER A 16 -7.35 -6.62 -8.51
C SER A 16 -7.71 -8.00 -7.92
N ASP A 17 -6.91 -9.03 -8.23
CA ASP A 17 -7.15 -10.38 -7.71
C ASP A 17 -6.99 -10.44 -6.19
N VAL A 18 -5.97 -9.76 -5.66
CA VAL A 18 -5.75 -9.67 -4.20
C VAL A 18 -6.92 -8.92 -3.55
N LEU A 19 -7.41 -7.84 -4.17
CA LEU A 19 -8.55 -7.09 -3.66
C LEU A 19 -9.81 -7.92 -3.64
N ALA A 20 -10.14 -8.61 -4.74
CA ALA A 20 -11.28 -9.52 -4.82
C ALA A 20 -11.20 -10.63 -3.76
N PHE A 21 -9.99 -11.15 -3.52
CA PHE A 21 -9.76 -12.13 -2.46
C PHE A 21 -9.99 -11.53 -1.07
N VAL A 22 -9.43 -10.36 -0.78
CA VAL A 22 -9.52 -9.70 0.54
C VAL A 22 -10.95 -9.23 0.85
N SER A 23 -11.68 -8.73 -0.15
CA SER A 23 -13.10 -8.34 -0.05
C SER A 23 -14.04 -9.54 0.13
N GLY A 24 -13.54 -10.78 -0.01
CA GLY A 24 -14.35 -11.98 0.14
C GLY A 24 -15.20 -12.30 -1.09
N GLN A 25 -14.94 -11.66 -2.24
CA GLN A 25 -15.59 -11.98 -3.51
C GLN A 25 -15.10 -13.32 -4.09
N VAL A 26 -14.01 -13.87 -3.55
CA VAL A 26 -13.46 -15.17 -3.97
C VAL A 26 -13.73 -16.24 -2.91
N ASN A 27 -14.32 -17.36 -3.32
CA ASN A 27 -14.54 -18.51 -2.45
C ASN A 27 -13.21 -19.26 -2.23
N PRO A 28 -12.67 -19.30 -0.99
CA PRO A 28 -11.37 -19.93 -0.72
C PRO A 28 -11.39 -21.45 -0.93
N VAL A 29 -12.54 -22.12 -0.77
CA VAL A 29 -12.67 -23.57 -0.95
C VAL A 29 -12.53 -23.91 -2.44
N GLU A 30 -13.22 -23.18 -3.30
CA GLU A 30 -13.10 -23.33 -4.76
C GLU A 30 -11.71 -22.95 -5.25
N LEU A 31 -11.13 -21.86 -4.72
CA LEU A 31 -9.77 -21.46 -5.04
C LEU A 31 -8.76 -22.57 -4.72
N LEU A 32 -8.87 -23.22 -3.55
CA LEU A 32 -8.00 -24.35 -3.19
C LEU A 32 -8.24 -25.59 -4.05
N ALA A 33 -9.50 -25.86 -4.40
CA ALA A 33 -9.86 -26.93 -5.32
C ALA A 33 -9.25 -26.71 -6.72
N LEU A 34 -9.15 -25.45 -7.16
CA LEU A 34 -8.51 -25.06 -8.42
C LEU A 34 -6.97 -25.03 -8.31
N ALA A 35 -6.43 -24.62 -7.16
CA ALA A 35 -4.98 -24.49 -6.97
C ALA A 35 -4.25 -25.83 -7.10
N ARG A 36 -4.82 -26.91 -6.56
CA ARG A 36 -4.21 -28.25 -6.62
C ARG A 36 -3.98 -28.76 -8.05
N PRO A 37 -4.97 -28.78 -8.96
CA PRO A 37 -4.75 -29.18 -10.34
C PRO A 37 -3.86 -28.18 -11.09
N LEU A 38 -3.93 -26.87 -10.80
CA LEU A 38 -3.02 -25.89 -11.39
C LEU A 38 -1.56 -26.12 -10.97
N MET A 39 -1.30 -26.57 -9.75
CA MET A 39 0.04 -26.97 -9.30
C MET A 39 0.59 -28.18 -10.05
N ALA A 40 -0.27 -29.03 -10.63
CA ALA A 40 0.13 -30.16 -11.45
C ALA A 40 0.44 -29.79 -12.91
N LEU A 41 0.17 -28.54 -13.33
CA LEU A 41 0.46 -28.07 -14.68
C LEU A 41 1.92 -27.64 -14.84
N ASP A 42 2.47 -27.85 -16.04
CA ASP A 42 3.76 -27.28 -16.43
C ASP A 42 3.62 -25.76 -16.70
N TRP A 43 3.99 -24.97 -15.70
CA TRP A 43 3.92 -23.52 -15.73
C TRP A 43 4.80 -22.86 -16.79
N ASN A 44 5.89 -23.50 -17.22
CA ASN A 44 6.77 -22.94 -18.24
C ASN A 44 6.09 -22.91 -19.61
N ALA A 45 5.40 -24.01 -19.95
CA ALA A 45 4.60 -24.10 -21.17
C ALA A 45 3.44 -23.07 -21.16
N PHE A 46 2.79 -22.90 -20.00
CA PHE A 46 1.70 -21.96 -19.82
C PHE A 46 2.13 -20.49 -19.97
N ILE A 47 3.23 -20.07 -19.35
CA ILE A 47 3.73 -18.68 -19.40
C ILE A 47 4.08 -18.25 -20.83
N LYS A 48 4.73 -19.15 -21.60
CA LYS A 48 5.07 -18.91 -23.00
C LYS A 48 3.81 -18.57 -23.82
N ARG A 49 2.76 -19.38 -23.66
CA ARG A 49 1.48 -19.22 -24.36
C ARG A 49 0.70 -17.98 -23.90
N ARG A 50 0.75 -17.63 -22.62
CA ARG A 50 0.07 -16.44 -22.09
C ARG A 50 0.67 -15.15 -22.65
N ARG A 51 1.99 -15.06 -22.84
CA ARG A 51 2.62 -13.87 -23.47
C ARG A 51 2.12 -13.66 -24.90
N GLU A 52 1.96 -14.75 -25.66
CA GLU A 52 1.42 -14.72 -27.02
C GLU A 52 -0.06 -14.31 -27.09
N ILE A 53 -0.85 -14.63 -26.06
CA ILE A 53 -2.27 -14.26 -26.00
C ILE A 53 -2.44 -12.82 -25.50
N ARG A 54 -1.67 -12.42 -24.49
CA ARG A 54 -1.76 -11.07 -23.91
C ARG A 54 -1.28 -9.98 -24.88
N SER A 55 -0.33 -10.27 -25.77
CA SER A 55 0.03 -9.35 -26.85
C SER A 55 -1.11 -9.12 -27.86
N LYS A 56 -2.15 -9.96 -27.85
CA LYS A 56 -3.29 -9.92 -28.78
C LYS A 56 -4.57 -9.36 -28.17
N LEU A 57 -4.64 -9.16 -26.84
CA LEU A 57 -5.87 -8.74 -26.15
C LEU A 57 -5.59 -7.55 -25.23
N ALA A 58 -6.11 -6.38 -25.61
CA ALA A 58 -6.19 -5.21 -24.73
C ALA A 58 -7.36 -5.40 -23.75
N PHE A 59 -7.06 -5.46 -22.44
CA PHE A 59 -8.08 -5.61 -21.41
C PHE A 59 -8.53 -4.23 -20.88
N PRO A 60 -9.85 -3.99 -20.76
CA PRO A 60 -10.36 -2.78 -20.11
C PRO A 60 -10.25 -2.89 -18.58
N SER A 61 -9.94 -1.75 -17.94
CA SER A 61 -9.97 -1.59 -16.49
C SER A 61 -11.24 -0.81 -16.12
N SER A 62 -12.12 -1.34 -15.28
CA SER A 62 -13.33 -0.61 -14.83
C SER A 62 -13.65 -0.78 -13.34
N ARG A 63 -13.74 0.37 -12.66
CA ARG A 63 -14.90 0.93 -11.93
C ARG A 63 -15.32 0.46 -10.52
N ASP A 64 -14.63 -0.47 -9.86
CA ASP A 64 -14.84 -0.75 -8.42
C ASP A 64 -13.76 -0.16 -7.48
N GLU A 65 -13.19 0.99 -7.86
CA GLU A 65 -11.92 1.48 -7.29
C GLU A 65 -12.01 2.11 -5.88
N ARG A 66 -13.20 2.51 -5.39
CA ARG A 66 -13.31 3.27 -4.12
C ARG A 66 -13.35 2.39 -2.88
N GLU A 67 -14.20 1.36 -2.85
CA GLU A 67 -14.23 0.40 -1.73
C GLU A 67 -12.98 -0.49 -1.73
N ALA A 68 -12.46 -0.78 -2.92
CA ALA A 68 -11.16 -1.42 -3.09
C ALA A 68 -9.99 -0.57 -2.57
N ALA A 69 -10.07 0.77 -2.60
CA ALA A 69 -8.96 1.63 -2.18
C ALA A 69 -8.63 1.50 -0.68
N ASP A 70 -9.64 1.35 0.18
CA ASP A 70 -9.44 1.23 1.62
C ASP A 70 -8.84 -0.14 2.00
N ALA A 71 -9.36 -1.21 1.39
CA ALA A 71 -8.78 -2.55 1.53
C ALA A 71 -7.34 -2.59 0.99
N LEU A 72 -7.06 -1.86 -0.09
CA LEU A 72 -5.74 -1.74 -0.68
C LEU A 72 -4.76 -1.01 0.24
N GLY A 73 -5.21 0.04 0.93
CA GLY A 73 -4.39 0.78 1.87
C GLY A 73 -3.93 -0.11 3.03
N VAL A 74 -4.85 -0.86 3.62
CA VAL A 74 -4.54 -1.82 4.70
C VAL A 74 -3.62 -2.93 4.20
N TYR A 75 -3.96 -3.55 3.05
CA TYR A 75 -3.14 -4.59 2.45
C TYR A 75 -1.72 -4.10 2.16
N GLY A 76 -1.58 -2.95 1.49
CA GLY A 76 -0.28 -2.41 1.15
C GLY A 76 0.57 -2.07 2.37
N LEU A 77 -0.04 -1.57 3.46
CA LEU A 77 0.67 -1.25 4.69
C LEU A 77 1.24 -2.51 5.36
N LEU A 78 0.41 -3.55 5.46
CA LEU A 78 0.83 -4.87 5.95
C LEU A 78 1.90 -5.46 5.03
N ARG A 79 1.74 -5.29 3.72
CA ARG A 79 2.63 -5.84 2.71
C ARG A 79 4.03 -5.23 2.73
N LEU A 80 4.13 -3.91 2.88
CA LEU A 80 5.42 -3.22 3.01
C LEU A 80 6.19 -3.67 4.26
N CYS A 81 5.48 -3.96 5.35
CA CYS A 81 6.09 -4.49 6.56
C CYS A 81 6.51 -5.97 6.45
N HIS A 82 5.94 -6.69 5.47
CA HIS A 82 6.21 -8.10 5.19
C HIS A 82 7.04 -8.29 3.91
N HIS A 83 7.57 -7.22 3.32
CA HIS A 83 8.45 -7.33 2.17
C HIS A 83 9.85 -7.67 2.65
N TRP A 84 10.48 -8.65 2.00
CA TRP A 84 11.79 -9.18 2.40
C TRP A 84 12.95 -8.40 1.78
N LYS A 85 12.68 -7.63 0.72
CA LYS A 85 13.64 -6.72 0.11
C LYS A 85 13.45 -5.29 0.61
N PRO A 86 14.52 -4.49 0.70
CA PRO A 86 14.38 -3.05 0.84
C PRO A 86 13.57 -2.52 -0.34
N VAL A 87 12.53 -1.75 -0.04
CA VAL A 87 11.78 -1.04 -1.08
C VAL A 87 12.42 0.34 -1.21
N PRO A 88 12.94 0.72 -2.38
CA PRO A 88 13.40 2.08 -2.60
C PRO A 88 12.17 2.99 -2.51
N VAL A 89 12.09 3.77 -1.44
CA VAL A 89 11.08 4.80 -1.31
C VAL A 89 11.72 6.08 -1.83
N PRO A 90 11.13 6.75 -2.83
CA PRO A 90 11.64 8.05 -3.24
C PRO A 90 11.64 8.94 -2.01
N ALA A 91 12.80 9.52 -1.68
CA ALA A 91 12.86 10.51 -0.62
C ALA A 91 11.81 11.59 -0.95
N PRO A 92 11.06 12.09 0.04
CA PRO A 92 10.31 13.33 -0.18
C PRO A 92 11.30 14.32 -0.79
N ASP A 93 10.91 15.03 -1.85
CA ASP A 93 11.74 16.09 -2.39
C ASP A 93 11.92 17.15 -1.30
N HIS A 94 12.88 16.94 -0.41
CA HIS A 94 13.48 17.99 0.38
C HIS A 94 14.39 18.71 -0.60
N THR A 95 13.79 19.44 -1.54
CA THR A 95 14.38 20.68 -2.00
C THR A 95 14.44 21.57 -0.77
N VAL A 96 15.40 21.32 0.11
CA VAL A 96 15.88 22.36 1.01
C VAL A 96 16.38 23.41 0.03
N PRO A 97 15.73 24.58 -0.08
CA PRO A 97 16.38 25.67 -0.76
C PRO A 97 17.60 25.94 0.12
N THR A 98 18.74 25.40 -0.28
CA THR A 98 20.02 25.94 0.17
C THR A 98 19.99 27.35 -0.36
N SER A 99 19.53 28.27 0.48
CA SER A 99 19.62 29.71 0.31
C SER A 99 21.10 30.05 0.35
N SER A 100 21.81 29.64 -0.70
CA SER A 100 23.09 30.17 -1.08
C SER A 100 22.75 31.36 -1.98
N ASP A 101 22.37 32.47 -1.34
CA ASP A 101 22.58 33.79 -1.91
C ASP A 101 24.09 33.94 -2.10
N ASP A 102 24.60 33.51 -3.25
CA ASP A 102 25.90 33.95 -3.72
C ASP A 102 25.75 34.27 -5.19
N GLY A 103 25.64 35.56 -5.47
CA GLY A 103 25.52 36.10 -6.81
C GLY A 103 26.82 35.87 -7.57
N GLY A 104 26.77 35.01 -8.58
CA GLY A 104 27.86 34.78 -9.52
C GLY A 104 27.29 34.45 -10.88
N ASP A 105 27.60 35.30 -11.85
CA ASP A 105 27.05 35.35 -13.20
C ASP A 105 27.14 34.03 -13.99
N GLU A 106 26.14 33.88 -14.85
CA GLU A 106 25.88 32.79 -15.78
C GLU A 106 27.06 32.45 -16.70
N SER A 107 27.35 31.15 -16.83
CA SER A 107 27.91 30.56 -18.07
C SER A 107 27.59 29.07 -18.16
N ALA A 108 26.35 28.82 -18.62
CA ALA A 108 25.88 27.81 -19.57
C ALA A 108 26.42 26.36 -19.58
N THR A 109 25.44 25.45 -19.64
CA THR A 109 25.45 24.11 -20.28
C THR A 109 25.80 22.92 -19.39
N GLY A 110 25.10 22.77 -18.26
CA GLY A 110 25.04 21.51 -17.51
C GLY A 110 23.70 20.80 -17.71
N ASP A 111 23.71 19.58 -18.25
CA ASP A 111 22.56 18.67 -18.37
C ASP A 111 21.98 18.41 -16.96
N GLY A 112 21.00 19.23 -16.57
CA GLY A 112 20.41 19.32 -15.24
C GLY A 112 19.47 18.17 -14.88
N ARG A 113 19.88 16.92 -15.12
CA ARG A 113 19.20 15.76 -14.51
C ARG A 113 19.58 15.70 -13.04
N GLY A 114 18.83 16.47 -12.25
CA GLY A 114 18.86 16.45 -10.80
C GLY A 114 18.84 15.00 -10.29
N PHE A 115 19.89 14.62 -9.58
CA PHE A 115 20.03 13.30 -9.00
C PHE A 115 19.06 13.20 -7.82
N VAL A 116 17.88 12.63 -8.04
CA VAL A 116 16.93 12.35 -6.96
C VAL A 116 17.55 11.29 -6.07
N SER A 117 18.10 11.71 -4.94
CA SER A 117 18.68 10.81 -3.94
C SER A 117 17.58 9.89 -3.42
N THR A 118 17.62 8.63 -3.86
CA THR A 118 16.66 7.61 -3.42
C THR A 118 17.20 6.98 -2.14
N ILE A 119 16.59 7.29 -0.99
CA ILE A 119 16.97 6.67 0.27
C ILE A 119 16.33 5.27 0.32
N GLU A 120 17.17 4.23 0.36
CA GLU A 120 16.71 2.85 0.51
C GLU A 120 16.32 2.57 1.97
N HIS A 121 15.04 2.32 2.23
CA HIS A 121 14.56 1.96 3.55
C HIS A 121 14.40 0.44 3.66
N THR A 122 15.23 -0.21 4.47
CA THR A 122 15.11 -1.64 4.76
C THR A 122 14.13 -1.86 5.92
N VAL A 123 12.94 -2.37 5.64
CA VAL A 123 11.98 -2.77 6.67
C VAL A 123 12.18 -4.25 6.99
N ARG A 124 12.62 -4.58 8.21
CA ARG A 124 12.77 -5.99 8.62
C ARG A 124 11.40 -6.65 8.82
N LEU A 125 11.30 -7.92 8.39
CA LEU A 125 10.13 -8.77 8.60
C LEU A 125 9.73 -8.85 10.09
N ASN A 126 8.43 -8.90 10.38
CA ASN A 126 7.91 -9.16 11.72
C ASN A 126 6.96 -10.36 11.72
N PRO A 127 7.31 -11.49 12.36
CA PRO A 127 6.36 -12.59 12.50
C PRO A 127 5.14 -12.21 13.36
N SER A 128 5.27 -11.23 14.27
CA SER A 128 4.14 -10.83 15.13
C SER A 128 3.00 -10.13 14.39
N ILE A 129 3.24 -9.54 13.21
CA ILE A 129 2.16 -8.98 12.38
C ILE A 129 1.28 -10.12 11.84
N PHE A 130 1.92 -11.15 11.28
CA PHE A 130 1.20 -12.32 10.79
C PHE A 130 0.46 -13.03 11.92
N SER A 131 1.12 -13.24 13.06
CA SER A 131 0.49 -13.83 14.24
C SER A 131 -0.75 -13.05 14.68
N ALA A 132 -0.69 -11.72 14.76
CA ALA A 132 -1.85 -10.91 15.15
C ALA A 132 -3.04 -11.10 14.17
N LEU A 133 -2.78 -11.09 12.86
CA LEU A 133 -3.82 -11.31 11.85
C LEU A 133 -4.42 -12.73 11.93
N SER A 134 -3.59 -13.76 12.15
CA SER A 134 -4.06 -15.15 12.32
C SER A 134 -4.97 -15.35 13.54
N HIS A 135 -4.82 -14.52 14.58
CA HIS A 135 -5.72 -14.50 15.74
C HIS A 135 -6.97 -13.63 15.52
N GLY A 136 -7.07 -12.92 14.39
CA GLY A 136 -8.15 -11.99 14.11
C GLY A 136 -7.93 -10.57 14.66
N ASP A 137 -6.75 -10.25 15.21
CA ASP A 137 -6.44 -8.93 15.76
C ASP A 137 -5.89 -7.99 14.66
N LEU A 138 -6.80 -7.49 13.82
CA LEU A 138 -6.46 -6.53 12.77
C LEU A 138 -5.91 -5.22 13.35
N GLY A 139 -6.52 -4.73 14.43
CA GLY A 139 -6.12 -3.47 15.05
C GLY A 139 -4.69 -3.52 15.60
N GLY A 140 -4.32 -4.62 16.27
CA GLY A 140 -2.97 -4.87 16.75
C GLY A 140 -1.97 -4.96 15.60
N ALA A 141 -2.29 -5.71 14.55
CA ALA A 141 -1.44 -5.84 13.36
C ALA A 141 -1.13 -4.47 12.72
N VAL A 142 -2.15 -3.65 12.50
CA VAL A 142 -1.98 -2.31 11.89
C VAL A 142 -1.17 -1.38 12.80
N ARG A 143 -1.41 -1.37 14.11
CA ARG A 143 -0.60 -0.57 15.05
C ARG A 143 0.87 -0.97 15.02
N LEU A 144 1.17 -2.26 14.95
CA LEU A 144 2.54 -2.77 14.83
C LEU A 144 3.20 -2.31 13.52
N CYS A 145 2.48 -2.38 12.40
CA CYS A 145 2.95 -1.89 11.10
C CYS A 145 3.25 -0.39 11.12
N VAL A 146 2.31 0.44 11.57
CA VAL A 146 2.48 1.89 11.65
C VAL A 146 3.69 2.26 12.52
N ARG A 147 3.83 1.63 13.70
CA ARG A 147 4.97 1.86 14.60
C ARG A 147 6.29 1.51 13.92
N ARG A 148 6.34 0.42 13.15
CA ARG A 148 7.55 0.02 12.42
C ARG A 148 7.89 0.95 11.27
N LEU A 149 6.90 1.28 10.43
CA LEU A 149 7.10 2.22 9.33
C LEU A 149 7.62 3.57 9.85
N LYS A 150 7.05 4.07 10.96
CA LYS A 150 7.55 5.27 11.66
C LYS A 150 8.99 5.12 12.15
N ALA A 151 9.34 3.98 12.73
CA ALA A 151 10.72 3.70 13.16
C ALA A 151 11.71 3.64 11.98
N SER A 152 11.24 3.30 10.78
CA SER A 152 12.00 3.35 9.54
C SER A 152 12.01 4.72 8.85
N GLY A 153 11.39 5.75 9.45
CA GLY A 153 11.31 7.11 8.89
C GLY A 153 10.12 7.35 7.95
N LEU A 154 9.27 6.34 7.72
CA LEU A 154 8.08 6.45 6.87
C LEU A 154 6.87 6.92 7.69
N ARG A 155 6.07 7.84 7.14
CA ARG A 155 4.86 8.35 7.80
C ARG A 155 3.60 7.87 7.06
N PRO A 156 3.10 6.66 7.36
CA PRO A 156 1.87 6.18 6.72
C PRO A 156 0.67 7.01 7.17
N HIS A 157 -0.23 7.34 6.23
CA HIS A 157 -1.48 8.06 6.53
C HIS A 157 -2.51 7.19 7.26
N LEU A 158 -2.45 5.88 7.03
CA LEU A 158 -3.37 4.94 7.65
C LEU A 158 -2.97 4.69 9.11
N GLY A 159 -3.69 5.29 10.05
CA GLY A 159 -3.45 5.13 11.49
C GLY A 159 -4.24 4.01 12.16
N ARG A 160 -5.38 3.64 11.58
CA ARG A 160 -6.33 2.65 12.11
C ARG A 160 -6.99 1.91 10.96
N ALA A 161 -7.33 0.65 11.20
CA ALA A 161 -8.21 -0.13 10.34
C ALA A 161 -9.25 -0.81 11.22
N VAL A 162 -10.48 -0.91 10.70
CA VAL A 162 -11.58 -1.64 11.34
C VAL A 162 -11.96 -2.77 10.39
N GLY A 163 -12.17 -3.95 10.93
CA GLY A 163 -12.51 -5.14 10.16
C GLY A 163 -12.84 -6.30 11.09
N ASP A 164 -13.55 -7.29 10.55
CA ASP A 164 -13.92 -8.49 11.28
C ASP A 164 -12.78 -9.52 11.30
N ARG A 165 -12.96 -10.57 12.10
CA ARG A 165 -12.00 -11.68 12.17
C ARG A 165 -11.79 -12.34 10.80
N SER A 166 -12.85 -12.48 10.00
CA SER A 166 -12.78 -13.08 8.67
C SER A 166 -11.91 -12.27 7.73
N PHE A 167 -12.04 -10.94 7.73
CA PHE A 167 -11.21 -10.03 6.95
C PHE A 167 -9.74 -10.05 7.39
N ALA A 168 -9.48 -10.11 8.71
CA ALA A 168 -8.13 -10.25 9.23
C ALA A 168 -7.45 -11.56 8.75
N LEU A 169 -8.19 -12.67 8.75
CA LEU A 169 -7.72 -13.96 8.24
C LEU A 169 -7.47 -13.94 6.73
N ARG A 170 -8.35 -13.31 5.95
CA ARG A 170 -8.16 -13.11 4.51
C ARG A 170 -6.93 -12.26 4.23
N LEU A 171 -6.70 -11.20 5.01
CA LEU A 171 -5.47 -10.42 4.93
C LEU A 171 -4.24 -11.25 5.28
N ALA A 172 -4.27 -12.06 6.33
CA ALA A 172 -3.16 -12.97 6.67
C ALA A 172 -2.84 -13.91 5.49
N ALA A 173 -3.87 -14.54 4.92
CA ALA A 173 -3.71 -15.41 3.75
C ALA A 173 -3.18 -14.64 2.53
N SER A 174 -3.62 -13.39 2.33
CA SER A 174 -3.16 -12.57 1.21
C SER A 174 -1.65 -12.27 1.27
N LEU A 175 -1.07 -12.21 2.48
CA LEU A 175 0.37 -12.00 2.67
C LEU A 175 1.22 -13.20 2.21
N ALA A 176 0.63 -14.39 2.06
CA ALA A 176 1.31 -15.52 1.46
C ALA A 176 1.56 -15.32 -0.05
N PHE A 177 0.75 -14.47 -0.72
CA PHE A 177 0.94 -14.22 -2.14
C PHE A 177 2.06 -13.21 -2.37
N PRO A 178 3.12 -13.59 -3.09
CA PRO A 178 4.17 -12.66 -3.48
C PRO A 178 3.64 -11.54 -4.41
N VAL A 179 4.16 -10.33 -4.22
CA VAL A 179 3.86 -9.18 -5.10
C VAL A 179 5.17 -8.75 -5.77
N GLY A 180 5.09 -8.30 -7.02
CA GLY A 180 6.26 -7.82 -7.74
C GLY A 180 6.80 -6.50 -7.17
N ASP A 181 8.08 -6.23 -7.41
CA ASP A 181 8.78 -5.03 -6.92
C ASP A 181 8.11 -3.74 -7.42
N ALA A 182 7.61 -3.72 -8.67
CA ALA A 182 6.84 -2.60 -9.21
C ALA A 182 5.54 -2.33 -8.43
N THR A 183 4.81 -3.38 -8.06
CA THR A 183 3.58 -3.25 -7.26
C THR A 183 3.89 -2.80 -5.83
N ALA A 184 4.96 -3.34 -5.23
CA ALA A 184 5.41 -2.91 -3.91
C ALA A 184 5.77 -1.42 -3.90
N ARG A 185 6.44 -0.93 -4.95
CA ARG A 185 6.74 0.50 -5.14
C ARG A 185 5.48 1.34 -5.28
N LEU A 186 4.51 0.92 -6.10
CA LEU A 186 3.22 1.62 -6.24
C LEU A 186 2.46 1.69 -4.91
N LEU A 187 2.48 0.62 -4.12
CA LEU A 187 1.87 0.58 -2.78
C LEU A 187 2.61 1.52 -1.81
N ALA A 188 3.94 1.50 -1.83
CA ALA A 188 4.76 2.43 -1.05
C ALA A 188 4.43 3.87 -1.40
N GLU A 189 4.42 4.22 -2.69
CA GLU A 189 4.09 5.55 -3.16
C GLU A 189 2.67 5.94 -2.73
N ARG A 190 1.67 5.07 -2.84
CA ARG A 190 0.29 5.39 -2.47
C ARG A 190 0.06 5.53 -0.95
N ILE A 191 0.81 4.82 -0.13
CA ILE A 191 0.66 4.83 1.33
C ILE A 191 1.51 5.91 2.00
N VAL A 192 2.68 6.19 1.41
CA VAL A 192 3.67 7.12 1.96
C VAL A 192 3.57 8.50 1.33
N ARG A 193 3.18 8.65 0.05
CA ARG A 193 3.14 9.98 -0.56
C ARG A 193 2.00 10.83 0.02
N PRO A 194 2.33 11.99 0.61
CA PRO A 194 1.39 13.04 0.90
C PRO A 194 1.35 13.96 -0.34
N ASN A 195 0.34 13.83 -1.18
CA ASN A 195 0.02 14.90 -2.12
C ASN A 195 -1.49 15.18 -2.07
N LEU A 196 -2.01 15.39 -0.86
CA LEU A 196 -2.88 16.54 -0.70
C LEU A 196 -1.97 17.66 -0.23
N ARG A 197 -1.87 18.72 -1.03
CA ARG A 197 -1.35 19.99 -0.51
C ARG A 197 -2.22 20.33 0.70
N PRO A 198 -1.68 20.94 1.76
CA PRO A 198 -2.52 21.47 2.85
C PRO A 198 -3.60 22.45 2.35
N GLU A 199 -3.43 22.96 1.13
CA GLU A 199 -4.37 23.79 0.37
C GLU A 199 -5.62 23.03 -0.12
N ASP A 200 -5.49 21.72 -0.38
CA ASP A 200 -6.56 20.81 -0.82
C ASP A 200 -7.18 20.01 0.35
N ALA A 201 -6.57 20.08 1.53
CA ALA A 201 -7.18 19.58 2.75
C ALA A 201 -8.30 20.57 3.11
N GLU A 202 -9.55 20.21 2.78
CA GLU A 202 -10.74 20.94 3.26
C GLU A 202 -10.49 21.36 4.71
N PRO A 203 -10.56 22.67 5.04
CA PRO A 203 -10.42 23.10 6.41
C PRO A 203 -11.42 22.28 7.23
N PRO A 204 -11.04 21.78 8.42
CA PRO A 204 -11.96 21.03 9.26
C PRO A 204 -13.20 21.90 9.37
N VAL A 205 -14.34 21.41 8.85
CA VAL A 205 -15.62 22.11 8.83
C VAL A 205 -15.77 22.67 10.23
N ALA A 206 -15.48 23.97 10.36
CA ALA A 206 -15.43 24.60 11.65
C ALA A 206 -16.83 24.40 12.17
N ALA A 207 -16.92 23.72 13.31
CA ALA A 207 -18.14 23.46 14.02
C ALA A 207 -18.93 24.77 14.12
N GLU A 208 -19.86 25.01 13.18
CA GLU A 208 -21.01 25.89 13.33
C GLU A 208 -21.97 25.26 14.35
N PHE A 209 -21.45 24.88 15.50
CA PHE A 209 -22.22 24.90 16.73
C PHE A 209 -22.00 26.28 17.32
N ALA A 210 -22.58 27.27 16.65
CA ALA A 210 -22.94 28.53 17.28
C ALA A 210 -23.72 28.15 18.54
N THR A 211 -23.05 28.26 19.67
CA THR A 211 -23.66 28.23 20.99
C THR A 211 -24.58 29.45 21.02
N THR A 212 -25.85 29.23 20.75
CA THR A 212 -26.91 30.18 21.08
C THR A 212 -26.88 30.37 22.59
N ALA A 213 -26.26 31.47 23.02
CA ALA A 213 -26.30 31.89 24.41
C ALA A 213 -27.75 32.18 24.80
N PRO A 214 -28.21 31.72 25.98
CA PRO A 214 -29.53 32.08 26.48
C PRO A 214 -29.55 33.56 26.91
N GLU A 215 -30.53 34.32 26.39
CA GLU A 215 -30.81 35.69 26.81
C GLU A 215 -31.12 35.77 28.32
N PRO A 216 -30.43 36.64 29.09
CA PRO A 216 -30.80 36.96 30.45
C PRO A 216 -31.79 38.15 30.44
N GLY A 217 -33.08 37.86 30.56
CA GLY A 217 -34.11 38.90 30.45
C GLY A 217 -35.45 38.54 31.08
N GLN A 218 -35.46 38.33 32.40
CA GLN A 218 -36.68 38.27 33.20
C GLN A 218 -36.78 39.56 34.04
N PRO A 219 -37.92 40.27 33.98
CA PRO A 219 -38.50 40.83 35.20
C PRO A 219 -39.89 40.23 35.46
N ARG A 220 -40.19 40.09 36.76
CA ARG A 220 -41.43 39.55 37.32
C ARG A 220 -42.62 40.48 37.12
#